data_AF-J9F8Z7-F1
#
_entry.id   AF-J9F8Z7-F1
#
_cell.length_a   1.000
_cell.length_b   1.000
_cell.length_c   1.000
_cell.angle_alpha   90.00
_cell.angle_beta   90.00
_cell.angle_gamma   90.00
#
_symmetry.space_group_name_H-M   'P 1'
#
loop_
_entity.id
_entity.type
_entity.pdbx_description
1 polymer ?
#
loop_
_entity_poly.entity_id
_entity_poly.type
_entity_poly.pdbx_seq_one_letter_code
_entity_poly.pdbx_strand_id
1 'polypeptide(L)'
;VLRGQQTTFSTIVFELHLRRRVLYFIYNIIAPCFMLSILTMMQFLLPCESGEKITLGLTVLLAYSVFSFNIAENMPETSEVIPLIGK
;
A
#
# COMPACT_ATOMS: atom_id res chain seq x y z
N VAL A 1 -24.48 44.36 -30.53
CA VAL A 1 -24.99 44.06 -29.18
C VAL A 1 -24.16 42.91 -28.61
N LEU A 2 -23.28 43.23 -27.65
CA LEU A 2 -22.57 42.37 -26.69
C LEU A 2 -21.64 41.27 -27.27
N ARG A 3 -20.45 41.61 -27.80
CA ARG A 3 -19.14 41.66 -27.10
C ARG A 3 -18.96 40.55 -26.05
N GLY A 4 -18.14 39.56 -26.39
CA GLY A 4 -17.81 38.40 -25.56
C GLY A 4 -17.40 38.77 -24.12
N GLN A 5 -18.29 38.51 -23.18
CA GLN A 5 -17.98 38.59 -21.76
C GLN A 5 -17.11 37.39 -21.39
N GLN A 6 -15.79 37.60 -21.31
CA GLN A 6 -14.99 36.86 -20.35
C GLN A 6 -15.43 37.30 -18.95
N THR A 7 -16.25 36.48 -18.30
CA THR A 7 -16.47 36.58 -16.86
C THR A 7 -15.21 36.04 -16.18
N THR A 8 -14.29 36.94 -15.80
CA THR A 8 -13.12 36.60 -14.99
C THR A 8 -13.60 36.18 -13.61
N PHE A 9 -13.79 34.89 -13.38
CA PHE A 9 -14.02 34.36 -12.05
C PHE A 9 -12.71 34.48 -11.26
N SER A 10 -12.73 35.24 -10.16
CA SER A 10 -11.61 35.34 -9.24
C SER A 10 -11.46 34.03 -8.47
N THR A 11 -10.70 33.09 -9.01
CA THR A 11 -10.41 31.82 -8.34
C THR A 11 -9.10 31.94 -7.58
N ILE A 12 -9.18 31.79 -6.25
CA ILE A 12 -8.02 31.71 -5.38
C ILE A 12 -7.64 30.23 -5.26
N VAL A 13 -6.52 29.84 -5.89
CA VAL A 13 -6.00 28.48 -5.83
C VAL A 13 -4.98 28.38 -4.70
N PHE A 14 -5.29 27.58 -3.68
CA PHE A 14 -4.36 27.26 -2.61
C PHE A 14 -3.66 25.95 -2.94
N GLU A 15 -2.35 26.00 -3.14
CA GLU A 15 -1.52 24.80 -3.36
C GLU A 15 -1.06 24.25 -2.02
N LEU A 16 -1.60 23.09 -1.64
CA LEU A 16 -1.25 22.40 -0.38
C LEU A 16 -0.14 21.37 -0.65
N HIS A 17 1.09 21.70 -0.26
CA HIS A 17 2.20 20.75 -0.28
C HIS A 17 2.14 19.80 0.92
N LEU A 18 1.50 18.65 0.73
CA LEU A 18 1.44 17.56 1.72
C LEU A 18 2.67 16.65 1.60
N ARG A 19 3.54 16.65 2.62
CA ARG A 19 4.69 15.71 2.70
C ARG A 19 4.29 14.46 3.49
N ARG A 20 4.06 13.32 2.82
CA ARG A 20 3.81 12.04 3.51
C ARG A 20 5.07 11.58 4.27
N ARG A 21 4.95 11.28 5.56
CA ARG A 21 6.00 10.63 6.37
C ARG A 21 5.88 9.12 6.25
N VAL A 22 6.58 8.53 5.27
CA VAL A 22 6.49 7.11 4.85
C VAL A 22 7.23 6.14 5.79
N LEU A 23 7.97 6.64 6.79
CA LEU A 23 8.82 5.80 7.65
C LEU A 23 8.05 4.69 8.38
N TYR A 24 6.89 4.99 8.97
CA TYR A 24 6.09 4.01 9.70
C TYR A 24 5.52 2.91 8.78
N PHE A 25 5.19 3.27 7.54
CA PHE A 25 4.70 2.34 6.52
C PHE A 25 5.80 1.38 6.07
N ILE A 26 7.04 1.87 5.89
CA ILE A 26 8.19 1.03 5.55
C ILE A 26 8.47 0.00 6.65
N TYR A 27 8.41 0.40 7.92
CA TYR A 27 8.57 -0.55 9.03
C TYR A 27 7.48 -1.64 9.03
N ASN A 28 6.23 -1.27 8.75
CA ASN A 28 5.12 -2.22 8.64
C ASN A 28 5.23 -3.20 7.45
N ILE A 29 5.99 -2.87 6.40
CA ILE A 29 6.31 -3.80 5.29
C ILE A 29 7.53 -4.67 5.61
N ILE A 30 8.52 -4.12 6.31
CA ILE A 30 9.74 -4.84 6.69
C ILE A 30 9.43 -5.94 7.71
N ALA A 31 8.55 -5.67 8.69
CA ALA A 31 8.16 -6.63 9.71
C ALA A 31 7.61 -7.97 9.16
N PRO A 32 6.61 -7.99 8.25
CA PRO A 32 6.12 -9.24 7.67
C PRO A 32 7.17 -9.91 6.76
N CYS A 33 8.08 -9.16 6.13
CA CYS A 33 9.16 -9.71 5.33
C CYS A 33 10.17 -10.51 6.20
N PHE A 34 10.50 -9.99 7.39
CA PHE A 34 11.32 -10.72 8.36
C PHE A 34 10.61 -11.98 8.88
N MET A 35 9.31 -11.88 9.18
CA MET A 35 8.52 -13.05 9.61
C MET A 35 8.53 -14.16 8.55
N LEU A 36 8.32 -13.83 7.28
CA LEU A 36 8.38 -14.79 6.18
C LEU A 36 9.76 -15.44 6.03
N SER A 37 10.84 -14.68 6.23
CA SER A 37 12.20 -15.22 6.18
C SER A 37 12.47 -16.22 7.31
N ILE A 38 11.96 -15.98 8.51
CA ILE A 38 12.10 -16.92 9.64
C ILE A 38 11.25 -18.17 9.40
N LEU A 39 10.02 -18.00 8.94
CA LEU A 39 9.07 -19.08 8.70
C LEU A 39 9.55 -20.01 7.58
N THR A 40 10.13 -19.47 6.51
CA THR A 40 10.75 -20.28 5.44
C THR A 40 11.94 -21.09 5.97
N MET A 41 12.80 -20.49 6.80
CA MET A 41 13.90 -21.19 7.47
C MET A 41 13.37 -22.35 8.35
N MET A 42 12.32 -22.09 9.15
CA MET A 42 11.66 -23.10 9.98
C MET A 42 11.01 -24.21 9.15
N GLN A 43 10.45 -23.87 7.98
CA GLN A 43 9.85 -24.82 7.04
C GLN A 43 10.90 -25.75 6.41
N PHE A 44 12.13 -25.29 6.22
CA PHE A 44 13.25 -26.14 5.79
C PHE A 44 13.76 -27.06 6.90
N LEU A 45 13.66 -26.64 8.17
CA LEU A 45 14.00 -27.49 9.31
C LEU A 45 12.98 -28.60 9.59
N LEU A 46 11.72 -28.44 9.17
CA LEU A 46 10.68 -29.45 9.38
C LEU A 46 10.67 -30.46 8.21
N PRO A 47 11.13 -31.72 8.40
CA PRO A 47 11.10 -32.73 7.34
C PRO A 47 9.65 -33.05 6.93
N CYS A 48 9.40 -33.07 5.62
CA CYS A 48 8.09 -33.12 4.96
C CYS A 48 7.25 -34.40 5.17
N GLU A 49 7.58 -35.25 6.15
CA GLU A 49 6.87 -36.52 6.37
C GLU A 49 5.49 -36.32 7.02
N SER A 50 5.27 -35.19 7.71
CA SER A 50 3.96 -34.79 8.21
C SER A 50 3.37 -33.72 7.29
N GLY A 51 2.16 -33.94 6.76
CA GLY A 51 1.43 -33.00 5.89
C GLY A 51 1.20 -31.60 6.49
N GLU A 52 1.56 -31.41 7.77
CA GLU A 52 1.52 -30.14 8.51
C GLU A 52 2.37 -29.02 7.89
N LYS A 53 3.44 -29.34 7.14
CA LYS A 53 4.29 -28.32 6.48
C LYS A 53 3.49 -27.42 5.53
N ILE A 54 2.52 -28.01 4.84
CA ILE A 54 1.66 -27.30 3.87
C ILE A 54 0.64 -26.46 4.62
N THR A 55 0.00 -27.02 5.64
CA THR A 55 -0.97 -26.30 6.49
C THR A 55 -0.32 -25.09 7.15
N LEU A 56 0.87 -25.22 7.73
CA LEU A 56 1.64 -24.11 8.32
C LEU A 56 1.95 -23.03 7.29
N GLY A 57 2.39 -23.41 6.08
CA GLY A 57 2.64 -22.46 4.99
C GLY A 57 1.38 -21.70 4.57
N LEU A 58 0.25 -22.39 4.45
CA LEU A 58 -1.03 -21.78 4.09
C LEU A 58 -1.53 -20.80 5.16
N THR A 59 -1.46 -21.16 6.45
CA THR A 59 -1.88 -20.26 7.54
C THR A 59 -1.05 -18.99 7.57
N VAL A 60 0.26 -19.10 7.35
CA VAL A 60 1.18 -17.94 7.28
C VAL A 60 0.87 -17.05 6.08
N LEU A 61 0.67 -17.63 4.89
CA LEU A 61 0.33 -16.88 3.68
C LEU A 61 -1.00 -16.14 3.83
N LEU A 62 -2.00 -16.79 4.43
CA LEU A 62 -3.30 -16.16 4.73
C LEU A 62 -3.13 -15.00 5.71
N ALA A 63 -2.41 -15.20 6.82
CA ALA A 63 -2.16 -14.16 7.81
C ALA A 63 -1.41 -12.94 7.21
N TYR A 64 -0.39 -13.20 6.39
CA TYR A 64 0.33 -12.17 5.66
C TYR A 64 -0.58 -11.40 4.70
N SER A 65 -1.43 -12.10 3.94
CA SER A 65 -2.34 -11.50 2.97
C SER A 65 -3.37 -10.60 3.66
N VAL A 66 -3.93 -11.04 4.81
CA VAL A 66 -4.85 -10.23 5.62
C VAL A 66 -4.16 -8.98 6.17
N PHE A 67 -2.92 -9.11 6.65
CA PHE A 67 -2.15 -7.96 7.14
C PHE A 67 -1.81 -6.97 6.01
N SER A 68 -1.41 -7.48 4.85
CA SER A 68 -1.16 -6.66 3.65
C SER A 68 -2.43 -5.97 3.15
N PHE A 69 -3.59 -6.63 3.24
CA PHE A 69 -4.88 -6.04 2.91
C PHE A 69 -5.25 -4.93 3.88
N ASN A 70 -5.08 -5.15 5.19
CA ASN A 70 -5.29 -4.12 6.20
C ASN A 70 -4.39 -2.89 5.94
N ILE A 71 -3.13 -3.10 5.54
CA ILE A 71 -2.23 -2.01 5.12
C ILE A 71 -2.73 -1.32 3.85
N ALA A 72 -3.23 -2.08 2.88
CA ALA A 72 -3.78 -1.53 1.63
C ALA A 72 -5.04 -0.69 1.88
N GLU A 73 -5.90 -1.08 2.83
CA GLU A 73 -7.07 -0.27 3.24
C GLU A 73 -6.67 0.97 4.04
N ASN A 74 -5.62 0.89 4.85
CA ASN A 74 -5.08 2.04 5.57
C ASN A 74 -4.27 2.99 4.65
N MET A 75 -3.75 2.48 3.53
CA MET A 75 -3.11 3.30 2.52
C MET A 75 -4.23 3.94 1.69
N PRO A 76 -4.35 5.28 1.66
CA PRO A 76 -5.35 5.90 0.81
C PRO A 76 -5.09 5.45 -0.63
N GLU A 77 -6.11 4.90 -1.30
CA GLU A 77 -6.07 4.57 -2.71
C GLU A 77 -5.72 5.84 -3.48
N THR A 78 -4.43 6.04 -3.78
CA THR A 78 -4.01 7.06 -4.75
C THR A 78 -4.36 6.54 -6.15
N SER A 79 -5.67 6.47 -6.43
CA SER A 79 -6.25 6.34 -7.77
C SER A 79 -6.54 7.71 -8.40
N GLU A 80 -6.45 8.80 -7.63
CA GLU A 80 -6.21 10.16 -8.14
C GLU A 80 -4.78 10.51 -7.73
N VAL A 81 -3.83 10.83 -8.59
CA VAL A 81 -3.90 11.84 -9.63
C VAL A 81 -2.82 11.46 -10.65
N ILE A 82 -3.22 11.20 -11.88
CA ILE A 82 -2.34 11.48 -13.01
C ILE A 82 -2.31 13.02 -13.03
N PRO A 83 -1.22 13.72 -12.66
CA PRO A 83 -1.21 15.15 -12.82
C PRO A 83 -1.36 15.43 -14.33
N LEU A 84 -2.49 16.01 -14.70
CA LEU A 84 -2.84 16.47 -16.05
C LEU A 84 -1.96 17.67 -16.48
N ILE A 85 -0.65 17.65 -16.20
CA ILE A 85 0.31 18.66 -16.64
C ILE A 85 0.67 18.52 -18.14
N GLY A 86 -0.16 17.79 -18.89
CA GLY A 86 0.04 17.43 -20.29
C GLY A 86 -1.22 17.52 -21.15
N LYS A 87 -2.14 18.42 -20.82
CA LYS A 87 -3.02 19.01 -21.85
C LYS A 87 -3.14 20.51 -21.69
#